data_AF-A0A8J5N0F8-F1
#
_entry.id   AF-A0A8J5N0F8-F1
#
_cell.length_a   1.000
_cell.length_b   1.000
_cell.length_c   1.000
_cell.angle_alpha   90.00
_cell.angle_beta   90.00
_cell.angle_gamma   90.00
#
_symmetry.space_group_name_H-M   'P 1'
#
loop_
_entity.id
_entity.type
_entity.pdbx_description
1 polymer ?
#
loop_
_entity_poly.entity_id
_entity_poly.type
_entity_poly.pdbx_seq_one_letter_code
_entity_poly.pdbx_strand_id
1 'polypeptide(L)'
;MCRRAFSGGVCNRGTAGFAYVGGACVVNKRLQKVNSVAIVEDTGGFSGIIVAAHEVGHLLGAVHDGSPPPSYLGGPGARRCRWEDGYIMSDLRHTEKGFRWSSCSVEQFHHFLNGDTATCLYNLPHEDESLPRVLPGKLLSLDAQCKKDRGTSACFKDDRVCAQLFCFDSSSGYCVSYRPAAEGSDCGNGKICSNGRCVFDNGNSISDFDISRRRCAAVASEGRGGRTWPRATPGEGFKHPRPHPIPKMARGQPTSRGTSGFTHLEGPLHV
;
A
#
# COMPACT_ATOMS: atom_id res chain seq x y z
N MET A 1 11.61 -10.77 -9.37
CA MET A 1 10.88 -10.37 -10.59
C MET A 1 11.81 -9.52 -11.45
N CYS A 2 11.84 -9.69 -12.78
CA CYS A 2 12.76 -8.92 -13.64
C CYS A 2 11.98 -8.18 -14.72
N ARG A 3 11.92 -6.85 -14.62
CA ARG A 3 11.51 -6.00 -15.73
C ARG A 3 12.73 -5.78 -16.63
N ARG A 4 12.66 -6.26 -17.88
CA ARG A 4 13.75 -6.13 -18.85
C ARG A 4 13.94 -4.65 -19.20
N ALA A 5 14.98 -4.03 -18.66
CA ALA A 5 15.36 -2.68 -19.04
C ALA A 5 16.32 -2.75 -20.25
N PHE A 6 15.78 -2.47 -21.44
CA PHE A 6 16.51 -2.29 -22.71
C PHE A 6 17.33 -3.50 -23.25
N SER A 7 17.78 -3.36 -24.50
CA SER A 7 18.58 -4.32 -25.26
C SER A 7 19.94 -4.54 -24.58
N GLY A 8 20.00 -5.55 -23.72
CA GLY A 8 21.18 -5.87 -22.92
C GLY A 8 20.92 -6.83 -21.76
N GLY A 9 19.65 -7.07 -21.40
CA GLY A 9 19.30 -8.10 -20.42
C GLY A 9 19.62 -7.73 -18.96
N VAL A 10 19.87 -6.45 -18.66
CA VAL A 10 20.08 -6.00 -17.28
C VAL A 10 18.74 -5.96 -16.55
N CYS A 11 18.62 -6.80 -15.52
CA CYS A 11 17.44 -6.89 -14.67
C CYS A 11 17.44 -5.81 -13.58
N ASN A 12 16.35 -5.05 -13.46
CA ASN A 12 16.11 -4.27 -12.25
C ASN A 12 15.73 -5.23 -11.11
N ARG A 13 16.64 -5.40 -10.14
CA ARG A 13 16.42 -6.25 -8.95
C ARG A 13 15.58 -5.56 -7.86
N GLY A 14 15.19 -4.29 -8.05
CA GLY A 14 14.38 -3.53 -7.10
C GLY A 14 12.86 -3.74 -7.23
N THR A 15 12.39 -4.38 -8.29
CA THR A 15 10.95 -4.61 -8.53
C THR A 15 10.47 -5.87 -7.81
N ALA A 16 9.61 -5.70 -6.80
CA ALA A 16 9.03 -6.80 -6.02
C ALA A 16 7.62 -7.18 -6.47
N GLY A 17 6.98 -6.40 -7.34
CA GLY A 17 5.62 -6.65 -7.80
C GLY A 17 5.31 -5.94 -9.11
N PHE A 18 4.19 -6.30 -9.71
CA PHE A 18 3.67 -5.68 -10.92
C PHE A 18 2.15 -5.83 -11.01
N ALA A 19 1.46 -4.72 -11.32
CA ALA A 19 0.04 -4.70 -11.63
C ALA A 19 -0.29 -3.61 -12.66
N TYR A 20 -1.44 -3.75 -13.32
CA TYR A 20 -1.99 -2.72 -14.20
C TYR A 20 -2.81 -1.71 -13.41
N VAL A 21 -2.56 -0.41 -13.62
CA VAL A 21 -3.36 0.64 -12.99
C VAL A 21 -4.80 0.59 -13.53
N GLY A 22 -5.77 0.44 -12.63
CA GLY A 22 -7.19 0.29 -12.98
C GLY A 22 -7.53 -1.05 -13.64
N GLY A 23 -6.69 -2.07 -13.46
CA GLY A 23 -6.84 -3.37 -14.12
C GLY A 23 -7.92 -4.30 -13.55
N ALA A 24 -8.46 -4.04 -12.36
CA ALA A 24 -9.24 -5.01 -11.56
C ALA A 24 -10.43 -5.69 -12.27
N CYS A 25 -11.04 -5.06 -13.27
CA CYS A 25 -12.16 -5.63 -14.03
C CYS A 25 -11.90 -5.67 -15.55
N VAL A 26 -10.66 -5.42 -15.98
CA VAL A 26 -10.34 -5.30 -17.40
C VAL A 26 -9.95 -6.68 -17.95
N VAL A 27 -10.89 -7.28 -18.69
CA VAL A 27 -10.72 -8.54 -19.41
C VAL A 27 -11.08 -8.33 -20.88
N ASN A 28 -10.12 -8.54 -21.78
CA ASN A 28 -10.35 -8.51 -23.22
C ASN A 28 -10.37 -9.92 -23.78
N LYS A 29 -11.59 -10.47 -23.93
CA LYS A 29 -11.80 -11.83 -24.47
C LYS A 29 -11.33 -11.99 -25.92
N ARG A 30 -11.46 -10.94 -26.74
CA ARG A 30 -11.05 -10.97 -28.15
C ARG A 30 -9.53 -11.08 -28.31
N LEU A 31 -8.79 -10.36 -27.46
CA LEU A 31 -7.32 -10.36 -27.48
C LEU A 31 -6.73 -11.41 -26.53
N GLN A 32 -7.56 -12.18 -25.82
CA GLN A 32 -7.14 -13.12 -24.78
C GLN A 32 -6.21 -12.48 -23.73
N LYS A 33 -6.51 -11.23 -23.35
CA LYS A 33 -5.72 -10.47 -22.35
C LYS A 33 -6.54 -10.22 -21.09
N VAL A 34 -5.92 -10.48 -19.95
CA VAL A 34 -6.46 -10.18 -18.62
C VAL A 34 -5.53 -9.17 -17.96
N ASN A 35 -6.04 -7.98 -17.67
CA ASN A 35 -5.31 -6.96 -16.92
C ASN A 35 -5.66 -6.99 -15.44
N SER A 36 -6.69 -7.76 -15.05
CA SER A 36 -7.04 -8.07 -13.65
C SER A 36 -6.06 -9.06 -13.05
N VAL A 37 -4.78 -8.69 -13.02
CA VAL A 37 -3.69 -9.51 -12.50
C VAL A 37 -2.66 -8.63 -11.81
N ALA A 38 -2.24 -9.09 -10.63
CA ALA A 38 -1.07 -8.59 -9.93
C ALA A 38 -0.13 -9.77 -9.70
N ILE A 39 1.18 -9.53 -9.81
CA ILE A 39 2.22 -10.50 -9.51
C ILE A 39 3.07 -9.92 -8.38
N VAL A 40 3.42 -10.75 -7.40
CA VAL A 40 4.21 -10.36 -6.25
C VAL A 40 5.32 -11.37 -6.04
N GLU A 41 6.51 -10.88 -5.77
CA GLU A 41 7.63 -11.65 -5.26
C GLU A 41 7.59 -11.67 -3.74
N ASP A 42 7.57 -12.87 -3.17
CA ASP A 42 7.69 -13.11 -1.75
C ASP A 42 8.83 -14.10 -1.48
N THR A 43 9.58 -13.85 -0.43
CA THR A 43 10.70 -14.68 0.04
C THR A 43 10.21 -15.83 0.94
N GLY A 44 8.92 -15.87 1.26
CA GLY A 44 8.33 -16.75 2.28
C GLY A 44 8.55 -16.24 3.71
N GLY A 45 9.16 -15.06 3.87
CA GLY A 45 9.33 -14.33 5.14
C GLY A 45 8.24 -13.29 5.37
N PHE A 46 7.15 -13.32 4.59
CA PHE A 46 6.08 -12.32 4.55
C PHE A 46 6.49 -10.95 3.97
N SER A 47 7.60 -10.89 3.24
CA SER A 47 8.08 -9.67 2.59
C SER A 47 7.12 -9.17 1.49
N GLY A 48 6.34 -10.08 0.91
CA GLY A 48 5.35 -9.80 -0.13
C GLY A 48 4.04 -9.17 0.35
N ILE A 49 3.71 -9.11 1.64
CA ILE A 49 2.37 -8.67 2.11
C ILE A 49 2.08 -7.21 1.72
N ILE A 50 2.98 -6.29 2.05
CA ILE A 50 2.80 -4.86 1.73
C ILE A 50 2.93 -4.61 0.22
N VAL A 51 3.72 -5.44 -0.48
CA VAL A 51 3.79 -5.41 -1.95
C VAL A 51 2.46 -5.82 -2.55
N ALA A 52 1.85 -6.89 -2.08
CA ALA A 52 0.54 -7.33 -2.53
C ALA A 52 -0.52 -6.24 -2.32
N ALA A 53 -0.51 -5.57 -1.17
CA ALA A 53 -1.36 -4.41 -0.95
C ALA A 53 -1.09 -3.31 -2.00
N HIS A 54 0.17 -2.93 -2.22
CA HIS A 54 0.58 -1.95 -3.24
C HIS A 54 0.06 -2.30 -4.64
N GLU A 55 0.25 -3.54 -5.08
CA GLU A 55 -0.19 -3.99 -6.41
C GLU A 55 -1.73 -4.04 -6.52
N VAL A 56 -2.44 -4.40 -5.45
CA VAL A 56 -3.91 -4.28 -5.39
C VAL A 56 -4.33 -2.81 -5.48
N GLY A 57 -3.58 -1.89 -4.86
CA GLY A 57 -3.79 -0.46 -5.00
C GLY A 57 -3.73 0.00 -6.46
N HIS A 58 -2.75 -0.49 -7.22
CA HIS A 58 -2.70 -0.27 -8.67
C HIS A 58 -3.93 -0.83 -9.38
N LEU A 59 -4.32 -2.09 -9.13
CA LEU A 59 -5.53 -2.67 -9.76
C LEU A 59 -6.79 -1.83 -9.51
N LEU A 60 -6.90 -1.19 -8.35
CA LEU A 60 -7.98 -0.27 -7.95
C LEU A 60 -7.78 1.18 -8.43
N GLY A 61 -6.84 1.42 -9.34
CA GLY A 61 -6.69 2.70 -10.04
C GLY A 61 -5.73 3.70 -9.38
N ALA A 62 -5.09 3.37 -8.25
CA ALA A 62 -4.11 4.27 -7.65
C ALA A 62 -2.79 4.24 -8.43
N VAL A 63 -2.27 5.42 -8.78
CA VAL A 63 -0.87 5.58 -9.18
C VAL A 63 0.02 5.76 -7.94
N HIS A 64 1.34 5.68 -8.14
CA HIS A 64 2.32 6.06 -7.12
C HIS A 64 2.10 7.48 -6.60
N ASP A 65 2.34 7.70 -5.31
CA ASP A 65 2.30 9.05 -4.74
C ASP A 65 3.28 9.97 -5.50
N GLY A 66 2.83 11.17 -5.85
CA GLY A 66 3.57 12.14 -6.66
C GLY A 66 3.26 12.05 -8.15
N SER A 67 2.62 10.99 -8.62
CA SER A 67 2.36 10.75 -10.04
C SER A 67 1.09 11.44 -10.56
N PRO A 68 1.04 11.82 -11.86
CA PRO A 68 -0.19 12.27 -12.50
C PRO A 68 -1.23 11.14 -12.67
N PRO A 69 -2.51 11.47 -12.90
CA PRO A 69 -3.48 10.46 -13.32
C PRO A 69 -3.10 9.86 -14.68
N PRO A 70 -3.40 8.57 -14.93
CA PRO A 70 -3.23 7.96 -16.26
C PRO A 70 -4.25 8.55 -17.23
N SER A 71 -3.85 8.87 -18.46
CA SER A 71 -4.73 9.50 -19.46
C SER A 71 -5.97 8.66 -19.82
N TYR A 72 -5.84 7.33 -19.80
CA TYR A 72 -6.92 6.40 -20.14
C TYR A 72 -7.93 6.17 -19.02
N LEU A 73 -7.54 6.41 -17.76
CA LEU A 73 -8.40 6.22 -16.59
C LEU A 73 -8.96 7.57 -16.09
N GLY A 74 -8.20 8.64 -16.25
CA GLY A 74 -8.52 9.95 -15.69
C GLY A 74 -8.34 9.99 -14.17
N GLY A 75 -9.16 10.80 -13.51
CA GLY A 75 -9.19 10.90 -12.05
C GLY A 75 -8.21 11.92 -11.44
N PRO A 76 -8.11 11.94 -10.10
CA PRO A 76 -7.36 12.97 -9.37
C PRO A 76 -5.83 12.79 -9.43
N GLY A 77 -5.34 11.58 -9.73
CA GLY A 77 -3.93 11.22 -9.62
C GLY A 77 -3.39 11.39 -8.19
N ALA A 78 -2.08 11.55 -8.05
CA ALA A 78 -1.44 11.64 -6.73
C ALA A 78 -0.37 12.75 -6.60
N ARG A 79 -0.32 13.73 -7.51
CA ARG A 79 0.67 14.83 -7.48
C ARG A 79 0.73 15.61 -6.15
N ARG A 80 -0.36 15.63 -5.37
CA ARG A 80 -0.43 16.34 -4.08
C ARG A 80 0.14 15.55 -2.91
N CYS A 81 0.28 14.23 -3.04
CA CYS A 81 0.87 13.37 -2.02
C CYS A 81 2.31 13.10 -2.41
N ARG A 82 3.28 13.41 -1.54
CA ARG A 82 4.69 13.29 -1.92
C ARG A 82 5.12 11.85 -1.79
N TRP A 83 5.97 11.40 -2.72
CA TRP A 83 6.57 10.07 -2.66
C TRP A 83 7.30 9.83 -1.33
N GLU A 84 7.96 10.85 -0.80
CA GLU A 84 8.74 10.80 0.44
C GLU A 84 7.89 10.72 1.71
N ASP A 85 6.57 10.94 1.62
CA ASP A 85 5.68 10.77 2.78
C ASP A 85 5.53 9.29 3.17
N GLY A 86 5.88 8.35 2.29
CA GLY A 86 6.13 6.94 2.64
C GLY A 86 4.88 6.10 2.89
N TYR A 87 3.74 6.45 2.28
CA TYR A 87 2.53 5.61 2.29
C TYR A 87 2.67 4.37 1.41
N ILE A 88 1.66 3.48 1.41
CA ILE A 88 1.73 2.18 0.68
C ILE A 88 2.13 2.36 -0.79
N MET A 89 1.64 3.40 -1.47
CA MET A 89 1.95 3.69 -2.89
C MET A 89 3.32 4.35 -3.13
N SER A 90 4.19 4.38 -2.12
CA SER A 90 5.61 4.74 -2.19
C SER A 90 6.48 3.55 -1.82
N ASP A 91 7.73 3.50 -2.28
CA ASP A 91 8.72 2.51 -1.79
C ASP A 91 9.43 2.93 -0.50
N LEU A 92 9.30 4.18 -0.06
CA LEU A 92 9.93 4.73 1.14
C LEU A 92 9.10 4.47 2.41
N ARG A 93 8.67 3.23 2.60
CA ARG A 93 7.75 2.77 3.66
C ARG A 93 8.47 2.48 4.98
N HIS A 94 9.23 3.47 5.48
CA HIS A 94 10.11 3.30 6.65
C HIS A 94 9.45 3.66 7.99
N THR A 95 8.17 4.01 7.98
CA THR A 95 7.42 4.47 9.17
C THR A 95 6.05 3.78 9.22
N GLU A 96 5.24 4.07 10.24
CA GLU A 96 3.88 3.54 10.34
C GLU A 96 2.97 3.96 9.17
N LYS A 97 3.35 5.01 8.43
CA LYS A 97 2.63 5.42 7.21
C LYS A 97 2.69 4.36 6.13
N GLY A 98 3.72 3.51 6.13
CA GLY A 98 3.86 2.38 5.20
C GLY A 98 2.76 1.33 5.32
N PHE A 99 1.91 1.43 6.34
CA PHE A 99 0.73 0.59 6.58
C PHE A 99 -0.58 1.31 6.27
N ARG A 100 -0.51 2.49 5.65
CA ARG A 100 -1.67 3.34 5.36
C ARG A 100 -1.67 3.80 3.91
N TRP A 101 -2.88 4.03 3.42
CA TRP A 101 -3.10 4.71 2.15
C TRP A 101 -2.95 6.22 2.33
N SER A 102 -2.37 6.90 1.35
CA SER A 102 -2.39 8.36 1.31
C SER A 102 -3.81 8.85 1.02
N SER A 103 -4.10 10.13 1.31
CA SER A 103 -5.39 10.72 0.92
C SER A 103 -5.60 10.65 -0.60
N CYS A 104 -4.51 10.76 -1.40
CA CYS A 104 -4.59 10.65 -2.85
C CYS A 104 -4.93 9.23 -3.30
N SER A 105 -4.38 8.18 -2.67
CA SER A 105 -4.76 6.80 -2.97
C SER A 105 -6.25 6.58 -2.69
N VAL A 106 -6.74 7.05 -1.55
CA VAL A 106 -8.16 6.95 -1.17
C VAL A 106 -9.06 7.67 -2.17
N GLU A 107 -8.73 8.89 -2.59
CA GLU A 107 -9.48 9.62 -3.63
C GLU A 107 -9.49 8.88 -4.98
N GLN A 108 -8.38 8.25 -5.37
CA GLN A 108 -8.31 7.46 -6.59
C GLN A 108 -9.14 6.18 -6.50
N PHE A 109 -9.16 5.51 -5.34
CA PHE A 109 -10.05 4.36 -5.12
C PHE A 109 -11.51 4.76 -5.25
N HIS A 110 -11.91 5.89 -4.66
CA HIS A 110 -13.26 6.43 -4.84
C HIS A 110 -13.56 6.75 -6.30
N HIS A 111 -12.60 7.32 -7.04
CA HIS A 111 -12.79 7.58 -8.46
C HIS A 111 -13.01 6.30 -9.26
N PHE A 112 -12.17 5.27 -9.05
CA PHE A 112 -12.27 3.99 -9.73
C PHE A 112 -13.55 3.23 -9.38
N LEU A 113 -13.87 3.10 -8.09
CA LEU A 113 -15.05 2.40 -7.58
C LEU A 113 -16.37 3.14 -7.85
N ASN A 114 -16.36 4.37 -8.34
CA ASN A 114 -17.56 5.05 -8.84
C ASN A 114 -17.62 5.08 -10.37
N GLY A 115 -16.61 4.53 -11.05
CA GLY A 115 -16.56 4.41 -12.51
C GLY A 115 -17.22 3.14 -13.02
N ASP A 116 -17.62 3.17 -14.30
CA ASP A 116 -18.28 2.02 -14.97
C ASP A 116 -17.37 0.79 -15.06
N THR A 117 -16.04 1.00 -14.99
CA THR A 117 -15.05 -0.07 -15.08
C THR A 117 -15.01 -0.95 -13.84
N ALA A 118 -15.51 -0.53 -12.67
CA ALA A 118 -15.41 -1.30 -11.42
C ALA A 118 -16.58 -2.27 -11.16
N THR A 119 -17.53 -2.38 -12.08
CA THR A 119 -18.79 -3.12 -11.90
C THR A 119 -18.62 -4.60 -11.53
N CYS A 120 -17.49 -5.23 -11.86
CA CYS A 120 -17.21 -6.62 -11.49
C CYS A 120 -16.94 -6.84 -10.00
N LEU A 121 -16.78 -5.78 -9.21
CA LEU A 121 -16.49 -5.84 -7.77
C LEU A 121 -17.75 -5.68 -6.89
N TYR A 122 -18.93 -5.49 -7.48
CA TYR A 122 -20.16 -5.19 -6.72
C TYR A 122 -20.98 -6.42 -6.34
N ASN A 123 -20.66 -7.60 -6.88
CA ASN A 123 -21.28 -8.84 -6.42
C ASN A 123 -20.59 -9.37 -5.16
N LEU A 124 -21.35 -10.13 -4.37
CA LEU A 124 -20.78 -10.87 -3.25
C LEU A 124 -19.92 -12.04 -3.77
N PRO A 125 -18.85 -12.43 -3.05
CA PRO A 125 -18.12 -13.64 -3.35
C PRO A 125 -19.04 -14.87 -3.20
N HIS A 126 -18.75 -15.91 -3.98
CA HIS A 126 -19.50 -17.18 -3.92
C HIS A 126 -19.13 -18.03 -2.69
N GLU A 127 -17.90 -17.86 -2.19
CA GLU A 127 -17.38 -18.58 -1.03
C GLU A 127 -17.51 -17.71 0.23
N ASP A 128 -18.10 -18.28 1.28
CA ASP A 128 -18.28 -17.64 2.59
C ASP A 128 -17.17 -17.98 3.60
N GLU A 129 -16.14 -18.73 3.18
CA GLU A 129 -15.07 -19.14 4.09
C GLU A 129 -14.16 -17.95 4.43
N SER A 130 -14.20 -17.55 5.69
CA SER A 130 -13.32 -16.50 6.19
C SER A 130 -11.89 -17.02 6.32
N LEU A 131 -10.92 -16.24 5.83
CA LEU A 131 -9.50 -16.53 6.05
C LEU A 131 -9.18 -16.57 7.56
N PRO A 132 -8.25 -17.44 8.00
CA PRO A 132 -7.79 -17.48 9.38
C PRO A 132 -7.30 -16.11 9.85
N ARG A 133 -7.78 -15.65 11.00
CA ARG A 133 -7.39 -14.36 11.60
C ARG A 133 -6.13 -14.48 12.47
N VAL A 134 -5.17 -15.30 12.03
CA VAL A 134 -3.89 -15.45 12.74
C VAL A 134 -2.92 -14.43 12.17
N LEU A 135 -2.35 -13.60 13.04
CA LEU A 135 -1.37 -12.60 12.64
C LEU A 135 -0.07 -13.31 12.18
N PRO A 136 0.46 -13.00 10.98
CA PRO A 136 1.58 -13.77 10.40
C PRO A 136 2.85 -13.77 11.28
N GLY A 137 3.11 -12.71 12.04
CA GLY A 137 4.24 -12.62 12.97
C GLY A 137 4.12 -13.55 14.19
N LYS A 138 2.94 -14.15 14.44
CA LYS A 138 2.77 -15.25 15.42
C LYS A 138 3.18 -16.61 14.83
N LEU A 139 3.29 -16.72 13.51
CA LEU A 139 3.68 -17.96 12.81
C LEU A 139 5.20 -18.03 12.58
N LEU A 140 5.84 -16.89 12.30
CA LEU A 140 7.29 -16.79 12.10
C LEU A 140 7.89 -15.70 13.01
N SER A 141 8.86 -16.09 13.83
CA SER A 141 9.66 -15.14 14.61
C SER A 141 10.46 -14.19 13.71
N LEU A 142 10.95 -13.08 14.25
CA LEU A 142 11.80 -12.12 13.53
C LEU A 142 13.01 -12.81 12.88
N ASP A 143 13.65 -13.73 13.60
CA ASP A 143 14.79 -14.50 13.07
C ASP A 143 14.35 -15.45 11.95
N ALA A 144 13.17 -16.06 12.05
CA ALA A 144 12.65 -16.92 10.99
C ALA A 144 12.27 -16.13 9.73
N GLN A 145 11.73 -14.93 9.87
CA GLN A 145 11.50 -14.00 8.76
C GLN A 145 12.83 -13.65 8.07
N CYS A 146 13.84 -13.23 8.81
CA CYS A 146 15.18 -12.96 8.26
C CYS A 146 15.85 -14.19 7.65
N LYS A 147 15.59 -15.39 8.20
CA LYS A 147 16.11 -16.64 7.65
C LYS A 147 15.52 -16.92 6.27
N LYS A 148 14.24 -16.61 6.04
CA LYS A 148 13.60 -16.72 4.73
C LYS A 148 14.08 -15.65 3.76
N ASP A 149 14.27 -14.42 4.24
CA ASP A 149 14.67 -13.28 3.40
C ASP A 149 16.14 -13.35 2.94
N ARG A 150 17.05 -13.68 3.87
CA ARG A 150 18.51 -13.59 3.64
C ARG A 150 19.31 -14.78 4.16
N GLY A 151 18.67 -15.76 4.78
CA GLY A 151 19.38 -16.88 5.41
C GLY A 151 20.05 -16.54 6.74
N THR A 152 19.75 -15.38 7.33
CA THR A 152 20.39 -14.82 8.53
C THR A 152 19.38 -14.51 9.64
N SER A 153 19.81 -13.89 10.75
CA SER A 153 18.97 -13.52 11.89
C SER A 153 18.62 -12.03 11.89
N ALA A 154 17.61 -11.66 12.70
CA ALA A 154 17.25 -10.27 12.94
C ALA A 154 18.33 -9.58 13.79
N CYS A 155 18.66 -8.34 13.44
CA CYS A 155 19.65 -7.56 14.19
C CYS A 155 19.07 -6.91 15.45
N PHE A 156 17.77 -6.60 15.42
CA PHE A 156 17.06 -5.91 16.49
C PHE A 156 15.76 -6.64 16.80
N LYS A 157 15.28 -6.51 18.04
CA LYS A 157 14.05 -7.13 18.56
C LYS A 157 13.28 -6.15 19.46
N ASP A 158 13.26 -4.89 19.04
CA ASP A 158 12.60 -3.78 19.71
C ASP A 158 11.59 -3.11 18.76
N ASP A 159 11.02 -1.98 19.18
CA ASP A 159 9.96 -1.27 18.47
C ASP A 159 10.25 -0.95 17.00
N ARG A 160 11.52 -0.75 16.64
CA ARG A 160 11.97 -0.43 15.27
C ARG A 160 11.57 -1.49 14.27
N VAL A 161 11.51 -2.76 14.69
CA VAL A 161 11.21 -3.89 13.80
C VAL A 161 9.83 -3.78 13.16
N CYS A 162 8.89 -3.09 13.83
CA CYS A 162 7.51 -2.98 13.35
C CYS A 162 7.39 -2.14 12.08
N ALA A 163 8.25 -1.14 11.89
CA ALA A 163 8.31 -0.37 10.64
C ALA A 163 9.44 -0.85 9.73
N GLN A 164 10.52 -1.40 10.31
CA GLN A 164 11.72 -1.79 9.58
C GLN A 164 12.39 -3.01 10.23
N LEU A 165 12.22 -4.19 9.64
CA LEU A 165 12.94 -5.39 10.04
C LEU A 165 14.34 -5.39 9.43
N PHE A 166 15.35 -5.23 10.28
CA PHE A 166 16.75 -5.31 9.87
C PHE A 166 17.27 -6.74 10.01
N CYS A 167 17.66 -7.34 8.89
CA CYS A 167 18.30 -8.64 8.83
C CYS A 167 19.80 -8.47 8.63
N PHE A 168 20.59 -9.30 9.31
CA PHE A 168 22.04 -9.32 9.05
C PHE A 168 22.31 -9.77 7.61
N ASP A 169 23.28 -9.19 6.95
CA ASP A 169 23.70 -9.59 5.61
C ASP A 169 25.15 -10.05 5.65
N SER A 170 25.39 -11.36 5.56
CA SER A 170 26.74 -11.92 5.65
C SER A 170 27.65 -11.47 4.50
N SER A 171 27.08 -11.05 3.37
CA SER A 171 27.86 -10.58 2.22
C SER A 171 28.44 -9.19 2.42
N SER A 172 27.70 -8.29 3.08
CA SER A 172 28.14 -6.92 3.36
C SER A 172 28.66 -6.73 4.79
N GLY A 173 28.31 -7.63 5.72
CA GLY A 173 28.62 -7.49 7.14
C GLY A 173 27.72 -6.50 7.89
N TYR A 174 26.69 -5.95 7.23
CA TYR A 174 25.80 -4.93 7.80
C TYR A 174 24.38 -5.46 8.01
N CYS A 175 23.62 -4.75 8.84
CA CYS A 175 22.18 -4.94 9.00
C CYS A 175 21.44 -4.14 7.95
N VAL A 176 20.64 -4.81 7.12
CA VAL A 176 19.87 -4.19 6.05
C VAL A 176 18.37 -4.40 6.27
N SER A 177 17.58 -3.36 6.02
CA SER A 177 16.12 -3.42 6.10
C SER A 177 15.54 -3.40 4.70
N TYR A 178 14.66 -4.36 4.42
CA TYR A 178 13.91 -4.40 3.16
C TYR A 178 12.41 -4.15 3.36
N ARG A 179 11.83 -4.62 4.47
CA ARG A 179 10.40 -4.58 4.80
C ARG A 179 10.21 -4.46 6.32
N PRO A 180 9.01 -4.05 6.79
CA PRO A 180 8.67 -4.20 8.21
C PRO A 180 8.58 -5.68 8.62
N ALA A 181 8.66 -5.94 9.93
CA ALA A 181 8.29 -7.24 10.47
C ALA A 181 6.80 -7.51 10.25
N ALA A 182 6.44 -8.78 10.11
CA ALA A 182 5.06 -9.16 9.93
C ALA A 182 4.18 -8.77 11.12
N GLU A 183 2.93 -8.35 10.87
CA GLU A 183 1.97 -8.01 11.92
C GLU A 183 1.86 -9.14 12.95
N GLY A 184 1.84 -8.80 14.24
CA GLY A 184 1.83 -9.76 15.35
C GLY A 184 3.22 -10.22 15.83
N SER A 185 4.31 -9.81 15.16
CA SER A 185 5.68 -10.14 15.60
C SER A 185 5.98 -9.54 16.97
N ASP A 186 6.69 -10.27 17.82
CA ASP A 186 7.17 -9.75 19.11
C ASP A 186 8.16 -8.60 18.90
N CYS A 187 7.94 -7.49 19.59
CA CYS A 187 8.80 -6.30 19.57
C CYS A 187 9.33 -5.93 20.96
N GLY A 188 9.38 -6.93 21.86
CA GLY A 188 9.84 -6.80 23.24
C GLY A 188 8.76 -6.41 24.24
N ASN A 189 9.04 -6.62 25.53
CA ASN A 189 8.19 -6.21 26.67
C ASN A 189 6.73 -6.72 26.60
N GLY A 190 6.50 -7.91 26.04
CA GLY A 190 5.15 -8.48 25.89
C GLY A 190 4.27 -7.71 24.90
N LYS A 191 4.89 -6.96 23.97
CA LYS A 191 4.22 -6.20 22.93
C LYS A 191 4.40 -6.87 21.56
N ILE A 192 3.50 -6.53 20.66
CA ILE A 192 3.52 -7.00 19.28
C ILE A 192 3.51 -5.82 18.30
N CYS A 193 3.99 -6.08 17.09
CA CYS A 193 3.86 -5.15 15.98
C CYS A 193 2.41 -5.10 15.48
N SER A 194 1.84 -3.91 15.49
CA SER A 194 0.58 -3.62 14.79
C SER A 194 0.63 -2.27 14.10
N ASN A 195 0.30 -2.24 12.82
CA ASN A 195 0.28 -1.05 11.96
C ASN A 195 1.57 -0.22 12.08
N GLY A 196 2.72 -0.89 12.04
CA GLY A 196 4.03 -0.26 12.14
C GLY A 196 4.43 0.23 13.54
N ARG A 197 3.69 -0.13 14.59
CA ARG A 197 3.95 0.29 15.98
C ARG A 197 4.05 -0.90 16.92
N CYS A 198 4.86 -0.75 17.97
CA CYS A 198 4.98 -1.75 19.03
C CYS A 198 3.96 -1.49 20.15
N VAL A 199 2.90 -2.30 20.18
CA VAL A 199 1.72 -2.11 21.06
C VAL A 199 1.49 -3.32 21.93
N PHE A 200 0.81 -3.16 23.07
CA PHE A 200 0.45 -4.31 23.91
C PHE A 200 -0.46 -5.26 23.14
N ASP A 201 -0.25 -6.56 23.35
CA ASP A 201 -1.09 -7.60 22.77
C ASP A 201 -2.46 -7.58 23.46
N ASN A 202 -3.39 -6.80 22.89
CA ASN A 202 -4.76 -6.67 23.37
C ASN A 202 -5.60 -7.89 22.94
N GLY A 203 -5.10 -9.11 23.19
CA GLY A 203 -5.70 -10.39 22.81
C GLY A 203 -7.09 -10.68 23.39
N ASN A 204 -7.89 -9.66 23.73
CA ASN A 204 -9.24 -9.77 24.24
C ASN A 204 -10.20 -8.59 23.93
N SER A 205 -9.90 -7.67 23.01
CA SER A 205 -10.89 -6.62 22.63
C SER A 205 -11.59 -6.96 21.32
N ILE A 206 -12.68 -7.72 21.45
CA ILE A 206 -13.82 -7.84 20.54
C ILE A 206 -13.48 -8.36 19.13
N SER A 207 -14.01 -9.54 18.82
CA SER A 207 -14.19 -10.01 17.46
C SER A 207 -14.75 -8.90 16.55
N ASP A 208 -13.93 -8.33 15.67
CA ASP A 208 -14.31 -7.44 14.55
C ASP A 208 -15.31 -8.07 13.55
N PHE A 209 -15.87 -9.23 13.90
CA PHE A 209 -16.94 -9.90 13.19
C PHE A 209 -18.22 -9.06 13.10
N ASP A 210 -18.44 -8.10 14.02
CA ASP A 210 -19.68 -7.30 14.05
C ASP A 210 -19.58 -5.92 13.35
N ILE A 211 -18.37 -5.40 13.05
CA ILE A 211 -18.22 -4.07 12.42
C ILE A 211 -18.20 -4.17 10.88
N SER A 212 -17.57 -5.21 10.32
CA SER A 212 -17.46 -5.36 8.85
C SER A 212 -18.77 -5.82 8.20
N ARG A 213 -19.50 -6.75 8.84
CA ARG A 213 -20.83 -7.19 8.37
C ARG A 213 -21.86 -6.06 8.35
N ARG A 214 -21.82 -5.14 9.33
CA ARG A 214 -22.77 -4.02 9.41
C ARG A 214 -22.55 -2.95 8.33
N ARG A 215 -21.32 -2.75 7.84
CA ARG A 215 -21.03 -1.70 6.85
C ARG A 215 -21.31 -2.13 5.40
N CYS A 216 -20.99 -3.37 5.02
CA CYS A 216 -21.28 -3.83 3.65
C CYS A 216 -22.77 -4.19 3.45
N ALA A 217 -23.45 -4.70 4.49
CA ALA A 217 -24.88 -5.02 4.39
C ALA A 217 -25.78 -3.77 4.35
N ALA A 218 -25.38 -2.67 4.99
CA ALA A 218 -26.14 -1.41 4.96
C ALA A 218 -26.28 -0.84 3.54
N VAL A 219 -25.23 -0.94 2.72
CA VAL A 219 -25.23 -0.46 1.32
C VAL A 219 -26.14 -1.31 0.43
N ALA A 220 -26.27 -2.61 0.69
CA ALA A 220 -27.14 -3.50 -0.08
C ALA A 220 -28.64 -3.32 0.23
N SER A 221 -28.99 -2.78 1.41
CA SER A 221 -30.38 -2.65 1.85
C SER A 221 -31.09 -1.37 1.37
N GLU A 222 -30.35 -0.35 0.90
CA GLU A 222 -30.93 0.93 0.46
C GLU A 222 -31.37 0.94 -1.02
N GLY A 223 -31.33 -0.22 -1.71
CA GLY A 223 -31.74 -0.37 -3.11
C GLY A 223 -33.24 -0.46 -3.40
N ARG A 224 -34.14 -0.25 -2.42
CA ARG A 224 -35.60 -0.22 -2.64
C ARG A 224 -36.25 0.93 -1.89
N GLY A 225 -36.09 2.14 -2.42
CA GLY A 225 -36.85 3.30 -1.95
C GLY A 225 -36.41 4.56 -2.68
N GLY A 226 -37.18 4.96 -3.70
CA GLY A 226 -36.97 6.23 -4.38
C GLY A 226 -36.97 7.38 -3.39
N ARG A 227 -35.83 8.07 -3.26
CA ARG A 227 -35.71 9.32 -2.52
C ARG A 227 -35.09 10.36 -3.45
N THR A 228 -35.92 11.32 -3.82
CA THR A 228 -35.52 12.57 -4.47
C THR A 228 -34.56 13.33 -3.56
N TRP A 229 -33.38 13.68 -4.08
CA TRP A 229 -32.43 14.55 -3.39
C TRP A 229 -33.03 15.95 -3.24
N PRO A 230 -33.06 16.55 -2.03
CA PRO A 230 -33.47 17.94 -1.89
C PRO A 230 -32.41 18.86 -2.52
N ARG A 231 -32.91 19.80 -3.33
CA ARG A 231 -32.16 20.84 -4.03
C ARG A 231 -31.51 21.77 -3.01
N ALA A 232 -30.19 21.97 -3.12
CA ALA A 232 -29.44 22.89 -2.27
C ALA A 232 -29.88 24.35 -2.51
N THR A 233 -30.25 25.04 -1.43
CA THR A 233 -30.47 26.50 -1.40
C THR A 233 -29.14 27.23 -1.14
N PRO A 234 -28.89 28.38 -1.78
CA PRO A 234 -27.62 29.10 -1.63
C PRO A 234 -27.66 30.07 -0.43
N GLY A 235 -26.60 30.05 0.38
CA GLY A 235 -26.25 31.15 1.29
C GLY A 235 -26.09 30.73 2.75
N GLU A 236 -24.84 30.65 3.23
CA GLU A 236 -24.32 31.50 4.32
C GLU A 236 -22.82 31.23 4.52
N GLY A 237 -22.03 32.30 4.51
CA GLY A 237 -20.57 32.26 4.44
C GLY A 237 -19.89 31.92 5.76
N PHE A 238 -19.01 30.93 5.73
CA PHE A 238 -18.06 30.66 6.81
C PHE A 238 -16.83 31.56 6.67
N LYS A 239 -16.58 32.40 7.68
CA LYS A 239 -15.40 33.26 7.79
C LYS A 239 -14.17 32.46 8.21
N HIS A 240 -13.10 32.48 7.41
CA HIS A 240 -11.79 31.95 7.77
C HIS A 240 -11.07 32.85 8.79
N PRO A 241 -10.42 32.29 9.83
CA PRO A 241 -9.44 33.04 10.62
C PRO A 241 -8.13 33.24 9.85
N ARG A 242 -7.56 34.45 9.97
CA ARG A 242 -6.31 34.89 9.33
C ARG A 242 -5.07 34.14 9.88
N PRO A 243 -4.08 33.78 9.06
CA PRO A 243 -2.82 33.24 9.55
C PRO A 243 -1.90 34.33 10.15
N HIS A 244 -1.29 34.03 11.30
CA HIS A 244 -0.22 34.82 11.90
C HIS A 244 1.16 34.50 11.29
N PRO A 245 2.11 35.46 11.26
CA PRO A 245 3.39 35.32 10.57
C PRO A 245 4.41 34.51 11.39
N ILE A 246 5.17 33.62 10.73
CA ILE A 246 6.31 32.88 11.30
C ILE A 246 7.63 33.46 10.76
N PRO A 247 8.69 33.64 11.59
CA PRO A 247 9.91 34.36 11.23
C PRO A 247 10.83 33.61 10.26
N LYS A 248 11.58 34.38 9.45
CA LYS A 248 12.65 33.90 8.55
C LYS A 248 13.88 33.46 9.35
N MET A 249 14.43 32.28 9.06
CA MET A 249 15.79 31.89 9.44
C MET A 249 16.59 31.42 8.21
N ALA A 250 17.90 31.61 8.33
CA ALA A 250 18.88 31.78 7.28
C ALA A 250 19.21 30.54 6.43
N ARG A 251 19.63 30.81 5.19
CA ARG A 251 20.18 29.85 4.23
C ARG A 251 21.52 29.28 4.72
N GLY A 252 21.62 27.96 4.73
CA GLY A 252 22.88 27.23 4.68
C GLY A 252 22.81 26.17 3.56
N GLN A 253 23.70 26.28 2.57
CA GLN A 253 23.93 25.23 1.57
C GLN A 253 24.59 24.02 2.24
N PRO A 254 24.26 22.79 1.80
CA PRO A 254 25.35 21.90 1.40
C PRO A 254 25.09 21.16 0.08
N THR A 255 26.06 21.33 -0.82
CA THR A 255 26.69 20.35 -1.72
C THR A 255 25.91 19.10 -2.17
N SER A 256 25.74 19.05 -3.48
CA SER A 256 25.35 17.91 -4.32
C SER A 256 26.12 16.61 -4.04
N ARG A 257 25.40 15.50 -3.83
CA ARG A 257 25.86 14.13 -4.15
C ARG A 257 24.67 13.20 -4.42
N GLY A 258 24.56 12.75 -5.68
CA GLY A 258 24.07 11.43 -6.10
C GLY A 258 22.64 11.02 -5.76
N THR A 259 21.65 11.53 -6.49
CA THR A 259 20.34 10.87 -6.61
C THR A 259 20.46 9.70 -7.59
N SER A 260 20.33 8.47 -7.11
CA SER A 260 20.04 7.31 -7.95
C SER A 260 18.62 7.48 -8.51
N GLY A 261 18.51 8.04 -9.72
CA GLY A 261 17.23 8.18 -10.41
C GLY A 261 16.72 6.82 -10.86
N PHE A 262 15.53 6.44 -10.39
CA PHE A 262 14.73 5.40 -11.01
C PHE A 262 13.85 6.05 -12.08
N THR A 263 14.00 5.62 -13.32
CA THR A 263 13.29 6.15 -14.48
C THR A 263 11.85 5.63 -14.52
N HIS A 264 10.90 6.57 -14.55
CA HIS A 264 9.48 6.34 -14.86
C HIS A 264 9.32 5.90 -16.31
N LEU A 265 8.76 4.72 -16.55
CA LEU A 265 8.20 4.35 -17.85
C LEU A 265 6.96 3.47 -17.67
N GLU A 266 5.79 4.06 -17.92
CA GLU A 266 4.55 3.35 -18.26
C GLU A 266 4.67 2.92 -19.73
N GLY A 267 4.57 1.63 -20.01
CA GLY A 267 4.60 1.11 -21.37
C GLY A 267 4.10 -0.33 -21.42
N PRO A 268 3.35 -0.72 -22.47
CA PRO A 268 2.86 -2.08 -22.60
C PRO A 268 4.04 -3.02 -22.93
N LEU A 269 4.04 -4.23 -22.38
CA LEU A 269 4.99 -5.27 -22.80
C LEU A 269 4.25 -6.56 -23.12
N HIS A 270 4.60 -7.09 -24.29
CA HIS A 270 4.29 -8.43 -24.73
C HIS A 270 5.03 -9.43 -23.84
N VAL A 271 4.27 -10.38 -23.29
CA VAL A 271 4.78 -11.62 -22.71
C VAL A 271 5.32 -12.50 -23.83
#